data_AF-A0A957DHM6-F1
#
_entry.id   AF-A0A957DHM6-F1
#
_cell.length_a   1.000
_cell.length_b   1.000
_cell.length_c   1.000
_cell.angle_alpha   90.00
_cell.angle_beta   90.00
_cell.angle_gamma   90.00
#
_symmetry.space_group_name_H-M   'P 1'
#
loop_
_entity.id
_entity.type
_entity.pdbx_description
1 polymer ?
#
loop_
_entity_poly.entity_id
_entity_poly.type
_entity_poly.pdbx_seq_one_letter_code
_entity_poly.pdbx_strand_id
1 'polypeptide(L)'
;MQRIIKLFVAAVVVVVLLVLMGRFWAARSAPAASTLGVVGGKLPPCPDSPNCVSSQTADAEHQVDGIPFVGDAAAAQARMRQVLAEMPRTRIVVDEPGYLRAEFRTLIFDYVDDGEFYFDTAAGVIQVRSASRLGYSDLGANRARIETIRTAFVSQ
;
A
#
# COMPACT_ATOMS: atom_id res chain seq x y z
N MET A 1 22.26 -27.56 38.00
CA MET A 1 21.02 -27.64 37.19
C MET A 1 20.35 -26.27 36.97
N GLN A 2 19.98 -25.52 38.02
CA GLN A 2 19.25 -24.24 37.89
C GLN A 2 19.99 -23.12 37.11
N ARG A 3 21.33 -23.05 37.19
CA ARG A 3 22.14 -22.10 36.38
C ARG A 3 22.10 -22.45 34.88
N ILE A 4 22.18 -23.74 34.53
CA ILE A 4 22.12 -24.21 33.14
C ILE A 4 20.74 -23.92 32.53
N ILE A 5 19.67 -24.18 33.29
CA ILE A 5 18.29 -23.86 32.88
C ILE A 5 18.13 -22.35 32.63
N LYS A 6 18.62 -21.49 33.53
CA LYS A 6 18.56 -20.03 33.35
C LYS A 6 19.32 -19.56 32.10
N LEU A 7 20.51 -20.10 31.85
CA LEU A 7 21.31 -19.77 30.66
C LEU A 7 20.62 -20.25 29.37
N PHE A 8 20.04 -21.45 29.38
CA PHE A 8 19.28 -21.97 28.25
C PHE A 8 18.05 -21.10 27.95
N VAL A 9 17.26 -20.76 28.97
CA VAL A 9 16.09 -19.87 28.82
C VAL A 9 16.51 -18.50 28.30
N ALA A 10 17.59 -17.91 28.85
CA ALA A 10 18.10 -16.63 28.37
C ALA A 10 18.53 -16.70 26.90
N ALA A 11 19.22 -17.77 26.49
CA ALA A 11 19.61 -17.96 25.09
C ALA A 11 18.39 -18.09 24.17
N VAL A 12 17.36 -18.85 24.57
CA VAL A 12 16.11 -18.96 23.81
C VAL A 12 15.42 -17.59 23.68
N VAL A 13 15.33 -16.83 24.77
CA VAL A 13 14.73 -15.47 24.73
C VAL A 13 15.52 -14.55 23.79
N VAL A 14 16.86 -14.57 23.85
CA VAL A 14 17.70 -13.77 22.95
C VAL A 14 17.47 -14.17 21.49
N VAL A 15 17.43 -15.47 21.18
CA VAL A 15 17.15 -15.95 19.82
C VAL A 15 15.77 -15.49 19.34
N VAL A 16 14.74 -15.60 20.17
CA VAL A 16 13.39 -15.11 19.85
C VAL A 16 13.40 -13.61 19.56
N LEU A 17 14.06 -12.81 20.40
CA LEU A 17 14.16 -11.36 20.20
C LEU A 17 14.89 -11.02 18.91
N LEU A 18 15.98 -11.71 18.58
CA LEU A 18 16.73 -11.51 17.33
C LEU A 18 15.87 -11.85 16.11
N VAL A 19 15.09 -12.94 16.17
CA VAL A 19 14.15 -13.31 15.09
C VAL A 19 13.08 -12.23 14.93
N LEU A 20 12.48 -11.74 16.02
CA LEU A 20 11.47 -10.68 15.98
C LEU A 20 12.03 -9.38 15.43
N MET A 21 13.23 -8.97 15.86
CA MET A 21 13.93 -7.80 15.33
C MET A 21 14.24 -7.94 13.84
N GLY A 22 14.71 -9.10 13.40
CA GLY A 22 14.99 -9.38 11.99
C GLY A 22 13.73 -9.27 11.12
N ARG A 23 12.59 -9.79 11.58
CA ARG A 23 11.31 -9.68 10.86
C ARG A 23 10.82 -8.24 10.77
N PHE A 24 10.93 -7.48 11.85
CA PHE A 24 10.55 -6.07 11.87
C PHE A 24 11.41 -5.24 10.90
N TRP A 25 12.73 -5.48 10.89
CA TRP A 25 13.63 -4.80 9.97
C TRP A 25 13.34 -5.12 8.50
N ALA A 26 13.05 -6.40 8.20
CA ALA A 26 12.69 -6.82 6.85
C ALA A 26 11.36 -6.21 6.37
N ALA A 27 10.33 -6.15 7.22
CA ALA A 27 9.04 -5.54 6.88
C ALA A 27 9.18 -4.06 6.52
N ARG A 28 10.00 -3.32 7.27
CA ARG A 28 10.23 -1.89 7.08
C ARG A 28 11.13 -1.56 5.89
N SER A 29 12.03 -2.47 5.53
CA SER A 29 13.06 -2.26 4.49
C SER A 29 12.70 -2.94 3.17
N ALA A 30 11.49 -3.48 3.05
CA ALA A 30 11.03 -4.12 1.82
C ALA A 30 11.11 -3.10 0.65
N PRO A 31 11.89 -3.40 -0.40
CA PRO A 31 12.02 -2.49 -1.53
C PRO A 31 10.70 -2.42 -2.29
N ALA A 32 10.45 -1.25 -2.89
CA ALA A 32 9.33 -1.09 -3.81
C ALA A 32 9.51 -2.02 -5.02
N ALA A 33 8.40 -2.44 -5.65
CA ALA A 33 8.49 -3.22 -6.87
C ALA A 33 9.25 -2.43 -7.96
N SER A 34 10.07 -3.12 -8.76
CA SER A 34 10.85 -2.49 -9.83
C SER A 34 9.99 -1.99 -11.00
N THR A 35 8.70 -2.33 -11.02
CA THR A 35 7.76 -2.07 -12.11
C THR A 35 6.68 -1.06 -11.77
N LEU A 36 6.87 -0.21 -10.75
CA LEU A 36 5.89 0.83 -10.38
C LEU A 36 5.80 1.96 -11.42
N GLY A 37 4.69 2.69 -11.41
CA GLY A 37 4.42 3.79 -12.33
C GLY A 37 3.49 3.43 -13.47
N VAL A 38 3.09 4.45 -14.23
CA VAL A 38 2.18 4.29 -15.37
C VAL A 38 2.98 3.94 -16.62
N VAL A 39 2.63 2.83 -17.26
CA VAL A 39 3.21 2.41 -18.55
C VAL A 39 2.08 2.19 -19.54
N GLY A 40 2.09 2.94 -20.65
CA GLY A 40 1.05 2.82 -21.68
C GLY A 40 -0.37 3.14 -21.18
N GLY A 41 -0.50 4.08 -20.23
CA GLY A 41 -1.80 4.45 -19.64
C GLY A 41 -2.37 3.42 -18.65
N LYS A 42 -1.54 2.49 -18.17
CA LYS A 42 -1.94 1.48 -17.18
C LYS A 42 -1.00 1.44 -15.99
N LEU A 43 -1.58 1.17 -14.84
CA LEU A 43 -0.85 0.77 -13.65
C LEU A 43 -0.34 -0.68 -13.79
N PRO A 44 0.66 -1.07 -13.00
CA PRO A 44 1.19 -2.43 -13.04
C PRO A 44 0.10 -3.45 -12.68
N PRO A 45 0.10 -4.66 -13.25
CA PRO A 45 -0.87 -5.67 -12.83
C PRO A 45 -0.64 -6.08 -11.37
N CYS A 46 -1.71 -6.58 -10.73
CA CYS A 46 -1.54 -7.30 -9.47
C CYS A 46 -0.83 -8.64 -9.73
N PRO A 47 0.06 -9.08 -8.83
CA PRO A 47 0.52 -10.46 -8.81
C PRO A 47 -0.64 -11.40 -8.42
N ASP A 48 -0.42 -12.72 -8.48
CA ASP A 48 -1.43 -13.72 -8.10
C ASP A 48 -1.75 -13.73 -6.59
N SER A 49 -0.95 -13.07 -5.76
CA SER A 49 -1.16 -13.04 -4.31
C SER A 49 -2.28 -12.07 -3.92
N PRO A 50 -3.15 -12.44 -2.96
CA PRO A 50 -4.39 -11.71 -2.64
C PRO A 50 -4.17 -10.34 -1.97
N ASN A 51 -2.92 -9.95 -1.73
CA ASN A 51 -2.52 -8.73 -1.04
C ASN A 51 -2.29 -7.55 -2.00
N CYS A 52 -3.01 -7.56 -3.12
CA CYS A 52 -3.05 -6.50 -4.12
C CYS A 52 -4.48 -6.26 -4.59
N VAL A 53 -4.83 -5.00 -4.85
CA VAL A 53 -6.05 -4.66 -5.58
C VAL A 53 -5.76 -3.63 -6.67
N SER A 54 -6.57 -3.63 -7.72
CA SER A 54 -6.48 -2.67 -8.83
C SER A 54 -7.84 -2.39 -9.46
N SER A 55 -8.03 -1.19 -10.00
CA SER A 55 -9.19 -0.85 -10.83
C SER A 55 -9.07 -1.26 -12.29
N GLN A 56 -7.88 -1.70 -12.73
CA GLN A 56 -7.61 -2.05 -14.13
C GLN A 56 -7.46 -3.57 -14.34
N THR A 57 -7.96 -4.38 -13.41
CA THR A 57 -8.00 -5.84 -13.52
C THR A 57 -9.43 -6.33 -13.77
N ALA A 58 -9.55 -7.43 -14.50
CA ALA A 58 -10.81 -8.16 -14.67
C ALA A 58 -10.98 -9.31 -13.65
N ASP A 59 -9.94 -9.59 -12.86
CA ASP A 59 -9.99 -10.61 -11.83
C ASP A 59 -10.79 -10.12 -10.61
N ALA A 60 -11.81 -10.86 -10.21
CA ALA A 60 -12.75 -10.44 -9.17
C ALA A 60 -12.11 -10.35 -7.78
N GLU A 61 -11.07 -11.15 -7.48
CA GLU A 61 -10.39 -11.13 -6.18
C GLU A 61 -9.56 -9.84 -6.01
N HIS A 62 -8.93 -9.39 -7.09
CA HIS A 62 -8.08 -8.19 -7.10
C HIS A 62 -8.85 -6.90 -7.50
N GLN A 63 -10.05 -7.00 -8.07
CA GLN A 63 -10.77 -5.83 -8.59
C GLN A 63 -11.27 -4.90 -7.48
N VAL A 64 -11.08 -3.59 -7.66
CA VAL A 64 -11.74 -2.50 -6.91
C VAL A 64 -12.21 -1.44 -7.89
N ASP A 65 -13.10 -0.54 -7.47
CA ASP A 65 -13.55 0.53 -8.36
C ASP A 65 -12.51 1.66 -8.47
N GLY A 66 -12.41 2.24 -9.67
CA GLY A 66 -11.72 3.51 -9.85
C GLY A 66 -12.47 4.65 -9.17
N ILE A 67 -11.79 5.76 -8.91
CA ILE A 67 -12.38 6.92 -8.24
C ILE A 67 -12.83 7.92 -9.31
N PRO A 68 -14.12 8.13 -9.55
CA PRO A 68 -14.57 9.10 -10.54
C PRO A 68 -14.19 10.52 -10.10
N PHE A 69 -13.82 11.36 -11.05
CA PHE A 69 -13.62 12.78 -10.80
C PHE A 69 -14.17 13.61 -11.96
N VAL A 70 -14.56 14.84 -11.65
CA VAL A 70 -15.10 15.79 -12.63
C VAL A 70 -14.21 17.04 -12.65
N GLY A 71 -14.04 17.61 -13.84
CA GLY A 71 -13.29 18.84 -14.03
C GLY A 71 -11.80 18.59 -14.21
N ASP A 72 -11.00 19.49 -13.66
CA ASP A 72 -9.55 19.53 -13.88
C ASP A 72 -8.79 18.45 -13.08
N ALA A 73 -7.86 17.77 -13.75
CA ALA A 73 -7.05 16.73 -13.13
C ALA A 73 -6.07 17.26 -12.09
N ALA A 74 -5.54 18.48 -12.24
CA ALA A 74 -4.65 19.05 -11.24
C ALA A 74 -5.42 19.36 -9.94
N ALA A 75 -6.66 19.84 -10.04
CA ALA A 75 -7.57 20.00 -8.91
C ALA A 75 -7.91 18.66 -8.25
N ALA A 76 -8.24 17.63 -9.05
CA ALA A 76 -8.45 16.27 -8.53
C ALA A 76 -7.19 15.74 -7.82
N GLN A 77 -6.00 15.95 -8.38
CA GLN A 77 -4.76 15.52 -7.76
C GLN A 77 -4.47 16.29 -6.46
N ALA A 78 -4.75 17.60 -6.41
CA ALA A 78 -4.64 18.38 -5.17
C ALA A 78 -5.58 17.86 -4.07
N ARG A 79 -6.81 17.52 -4.42
CA ARG A 79 -7.76 16.87 -3.50
C ARG A 79 -7.24 15.52 -3.00
N MET A 80 -6.71 14.69 -3.90
CA MET A 80 -6.11 13.41 -3.51
C MET A 80 -4.93 13.58 -2.55
N ARG A 81 -4.07 14.59 -2.76
CA ARG A 81 -2.98 14.90 -1.82
C ARG A 81 -3.51 15.22 -0.42
N GLN A 82 -4.61 15.97 -0.31
CA GLN A 82 -5.24 16.29 0.97
C GLN A 82 -5.77 15.03 1.65
N VAL A 83 -6.53 14.20 0.92
CA VAL A 83 -7.04 12.91 1.42
C VAL A 83 -5.89 12.05 1.97
N LEU A 84 -4.80 11.89 1.20
CA LEU A 84 -3.66 11.08 1.61
C LEU A 84 -2.89 11.68 2.80
N ALA A 85 -2.82 13.01 2.91
CA ALA A 85 -2.15 13.69 4.02
C ALA A 85 -2.89 13.54 5.36
N GLU A 86 -4.22 13.38 5.32
CA GLU A 86 -5.06 13.15 6.51
C GLU A 86 -5.03 11.69 6.99
N MET A 87 -4.53 10.77 6.17
CA MET A 87 -4.47 9.36 6.52
C MET A 87 -3.26 9.04 7.42
N PRO A 88 -3.47 8.34 8.55
CA PRO A 88 -2.37 7.99 9.45
C PRO A 88 -1.39 7.03 8.78
N ARG A 89 -0.10 7.21 9.04
CA ARG A 89 0.99 6.34 8.56
C ARG A 89 1.07 6.26 7.02
N THR A 90 0.74 7.37 6.36
CA THR A 90 0.83 7.53 4.91
C THR A 90 1.97 8.48 4.57
N ARG A 91 2.71 8.18 3.51
CA ARG A 91 3.72 9.08 2.97
C ARG A 91 3.60 9.14 1.45
N ILE A 92 3.35 10.33 0.90
CA ILE A 92 3.48 10.55 -0.54
C ILE A 92 4.96 10.53 -0.91
N VAL A 93 5.32 9.67 -1.85
CA VAL A 93 6.71 9.41 -2.27
C VAL A 93 6.96 9.73 -3.74
N VAL A 94 5.90 9.83 -4.55
CA VAL A 94 5.95 10.38 -5.91
C VAL A 94 4.75 11.31 -6.08
N ASP A 95 5.02 12.48 -6.63
CA ASP A 95 4.00 13.49 -6.91
C ASP A 95 4.31 14.18 -8.24
N GLU A 96 3.78 13.61 -9.32
CA GLU A 96 4.02 14.05 -10.69
C GLU A 96 2.68 14.38 -11.37
N PRO A 97 2.62 15.28 -12.35
CA PRO A 97 1.37 15.57 -13.05
C PRO A 97 0.70 14.30 -13.59
N GLY A 98 -0.51 14.01 -13.12
CA GLY A 98 -1.28 12.83 -13.53
C GLY A 98 -0.95 11.53 -12.80
N TYR A 99 -0.01 11.54 -11.84
CA TYR A 99 0.35 10.35 -11.07
C TYR A 99 0.79 10.67 -9.64
N LEU A 100 0.21 9.97 -8.67
CA LEU A 100 0.67 9.97 -7.28
C LEU A 100 1.03 8.56 -6.84
N ARG A 101 2.08 8.45 -6.02
CA ARG A 101 2.36 7.23 -5.26
C ARG A 101 2.52 7.54 -3.79
N ALA A 102 1.88 6.73 -2.95
CA ALA A 102 1.99 6.79 -1.51
C ALA A 102 2.40 5.44 -0.92
N GLU A 103 3.17 5.49 0.16
CA GLU A 103 3.47 4.35 1.01
C GLU A 103 2.56 4.37 2.24
N PHE A 104 1.88 3.25 2.50
CA PHE A 104 1.06 3.04 3.69
C PHE A 104 1.74 2.04 4.62
N ARG A 105 1.69 2.31 5.93
CA ARG A 105 2.30 1.40 6.92
C ARG A 105 1.29 0.83 7.91
N THR A 106 1.40 -0.47 8.14
CA THR A 106 0.61 -1.15 9.18
C THR A 106 1.07 -0.76 10.58
N LEU A 107 0.12 -0.67 11.53
CA LEU A 107 0.40 -0.16 12.89
C LEU A 107 1.35 -1.06 13.70
N ILE A 108 1.18 -2.39 13.60
CA ILE A 108 1.83 -3.34 14.51
C ILE A 108 3.16 -3.85 13.95
N PHE A 109 3.21 -4.11 12.64
CA PHE A 109 4.36 -4.77 12.01
C PHE A 109 5.10 -3.90 10.99
N ASP A 110 4.66 -2.65 10.79
CA ASP A 110 5.27 -1.68 9.88
C ASP A 110 5.46 -2.19 8.43
N TYR A 111 4.66 -3.19 8.02
CA TYR A 111 4.57 -3.61 6.62
C TYR A 111 4.19 -2.42 5.75
N VAL A 112 4.90 -2.29 4.63
CA VAL A 112 4.73 -1.22 3.67
C VAL A 112 3.92 -1.71 2.48
N ASP A 113 2.87 -0.96 2.16
CA ASP A 113 2.07 -1.14 0.95
C ASP A 113 2.24 0.09 0.05
N ASP A 114 2.40 -0.12 -1.25
CA ASP A 114 2.40 0.94 -2.25
C ASP A 114 0.97 1.16 -2.75
N GLY A 115 0.49 2.40 -2.69
CA GLY A 115 -0.71 2.84 -3.40
C GLY A 115 -0.37 3.78 -4.55
N GLU A 116 -0.90 3.49 -5.71
CA GLU A 116 -0.70 4.24 -6.95
C GLU A 116 -2.03 4.81 -7.43
N PHE A 117 -2.02 6.07 -7.84
CA PHE A 117 -3.18 6.82 -8.29
C PHE A 117 -2.84 7.48 -9.63
N TYR A 118 -3.42 6.96 -10.70
CA TYR A 118 -3.25 7.46 -12.07
C TYR A 118 -4.51 8.22 -12.51
N PHE A 119 -4.36 9.50 -12.84
CA PHE A 119 -5.47 10.38 -13.19
C PHE A 119 -5.76 10.28 -14.70
N ASP A 120 -6.60 9.32 -15.07
CA ASP A 120 -7.00 9.11 -16.46
C ASP A 120 -8.06 10.14 -16.87
N THR A 121 -7.59 11.24 -17.46
CA THR A 121 -8.44 12.34 -17.92
C THR A 121 -9.38 11.95 -19.05
N ALA A 122 -9.00 10.96 -19.88
CA ALA A 122 -9.84 10.52 -20.98
C ALA A 122 -11.06 9.74 -20.45
N ALA A 123 -10.87 8.96 -19.39
CA ALA A 123 -11.92 8.21 -18.72
C ALA A 123 -12.67 9.01 -17.63
N GLY A 124 -12.11 10.13 -17.16
CA GLY A 124 -12.66 10.87 -16.00
C GLY A 124 -12.58 10.09 -14.69
N VAL A 125 -11.58 9.21 -14.57
CA VAL A 125 -11.42 8.28 -13.45
C VAL A 125 -9.97 8.28 -12.96
N ILE A 126 -9.78 8.28 -11.65
CA ILE A 126 -8.50 7.95 -11.02
C ILE A 126 -8.42 6.43 -10.96
N GLN A 127 -7.55 5.86 -11.78
CA GLN A 127 -7.20 4.45 -11.72
C GLN A 127 -6.33 4.22 -10.49
N VAL A 128 -6.58 3.11 -9.79
CA VAL A 128 -5.94 2.82 -8.52
C VAL A 128 -5.30 1.45 -8.51
N ARG A 129 -4.22 1.34 -7.74
CA ARG A 129 -3.61 0.06 -7.34
C ARG A 129 -3.11 0.20 -5.92
N SER A 130 -3.30 -0.82 -5.08
CA SER A 130 -2.72 -0.88 -3.74
C SER A 130 -2.18 -2.27 -3.50
N ALA A 131 -0.88 -2.40 -3.21
CA ALA A 131 -0.20 -3.69 -3.13
C ALA A 131 0.81 -3.73 -1.99
N SER A 132 0.83 -4.83 -1.25
CA SER A 132 1.81 -5.05 -0.18
C SER A 132 3.17 -5.44 -0.75
N ARG A 133 4.27 -4.91 -0.19
CA ARG A 133 5.63 -5.27 -0.65
C ARG A 133 6.10 -6.64 -0.17
N LEU A 134 5.53 -7.14 0.92
CA LEU A 134 5.91 -8.39 1.56
C LEU A 134 4.68 -9.06 2.17
N GLY A 135 4.74 -10.39 2.29
CA GLY A 135 3.66 -11.21 2.82
C GLY A 135 2.79 -11.80 1.71
N TYR A 136 1.95 -12.77 2.06
CA TYR A 136 1.03 -13.41 1.12
C TYR A 136 -0.36 -12.76 1.15
N SER A 137 -0.83 -12.40 2.34
CA SER A 137 -2.15 -11.78 2.56
C SER A 137 -1.99 -10.52 3.41
N ASP A 138 -2.86 -9.55 3.14
CA ASP A 138 -3.02 -8.30 3.87
C ASP A 138 -4.34 -8.27 4.68
N LEU A 139 -5.08 -9.40 4.72
CA LEU A 139 -6.41 -9.52 5.32
C LEU A 139 -7.42 -8.47 4.77
N GLY A 140 -7.29 -8.07 3.50
CA GLY A 140 -8.15 -7.10 2.84
C GLY A 140 -7.82 -5.64 3.15
N ALA A 141 -6.67 -5.36 3.79
CA ALA A 141 -6.27 -4.00 4.14
C ALA A 141 -6.16 -3.07 2.92
N ASN A 142 -5.61 -3.54 1.80
CA ASN A 142 -5.47 -2.74 0.58
C ASN A 142 -6.84 -2.37 -0.01
N ARG A 143 -7.78 -3.32 -0.04
CA ARG A 143 -9.16 -3.06 -0.47
C ARG A 143 -9.85 -2.04 0.42
N ALA A 144 -9.87 -2.28 1.73
CA ALA A 144 -10.51 -1.38 2.70
C ALA A 144 -9.92 0.05 2.64
N ARG A 145 -8.63 0.15 2.38
CA ARG A 145 -7.93 1.43 2.20
C ARG A 145 -8.40 2.17 0.96
N ILE A 146 -8.43 1.50 -0.19
CA ILE A 146 -8.91 2.13 -1.44
C ILE A 146 -10.35 2.60 -1.28
N GLU A 147 -11.22 1.81 -0.65
CA GLU A 147 -12.60 2.23 -0.38
C GLU A 147 -12.67 3.45 0.54
N THR A 148 -11.85 3.49 1.60
CA THR A 148 -11.76 4.65 2.49
C THR A 148 -11.33 5.90 1.74
N ILE A 149 -10.29 5.78 0.89
CA ILE A 149 -9.79 6.88 0.06
C ILE A 149 -10.85 7.34 -0.93
N ARG A 150 -11.54 6.40 -1.58
CA ARG A 150 -12.62 6.68 -2.53
C ARG A 150 -13.74 7.45 -1.85
N THR A 151 -14.21 7.00 -0.68
CA THR A 151 -15.23 7.70 0.10
C THR A 151 -14.79 9.10 0.52
N ALA A 152 -13.57 9.23 1.06
CA ALA A 152 -13.04 10.54 1.47
C ALA A 152 -12.93 11.50 0.28
N PHE A 153 -12.43 11.04 -0.86
CA PHE A 153 -12.25 11.83 -2.07
C PHE A 153 -13.57 12.37 -2.62
N VAL A 154 -14.61 11.53 -2.70
CA VAL A 154 -15.92 11.95 -3.24
C VAL A 154 -16.73 12.79 -2.26
N SER A 155 -16.36 12.80 -0.98
CA SER A 155 -17.05 13.57 0.06
C SER A 155 -16.54 15.01 0.23
N GLN A 156 -15.40 15.35 -0.37
CA GLN A 156 -14.87 16.71 -0.42
C GLN A 156 -15.32 17.44 -1.68
#